data_AF-A0A1Z5KP82-F1
#
_entry.id   AF-A0A1Z5KP82-F1
#
_cell.length_a   1.000
_cell.length_b   1.000
_cell.length_c   1.000
_cell.angle_alpha   90.00
_cell.angle_beta   90.00
_cell.angle_gamma   90.00
#
_symmetry.space_group_name_H-M   'P 1'
#
loop_
_entity.id
_entity.type
_entity.pdbx_description
1 polymer ?
#
loop_
_entity_poly.entity_id
_entity_poly.type
_entity_poly.pdbx_seq_one_letter_code
_entity_poly.pdbx_strand_id
1 'polypeptide(L)'
;MASHRLIQYLGKTYGLDVSEAIYDVLNVYYFVDGHSLNDHPRLAQVVADALSNLFAKRAMPAPTSKELLDFLSSQQGRKEIQAATAALQQLGIHSIPKFIIEGQTVVDGAALPDVFVQVFREIEERGTIAGGPLFREILGVSTETIARASHHRQCDV
;
A
#
# COMPACT_ATOMS: atom_id res chain seq x y z
N MET A 1 9.41 5.92 8.19
CA MET A 1 9.56 6.88 7.06
C MET A 1 10.13 6.19 5.83
N ALA A 2 11.24 5.45 5.94
CA ALA A 2 11.86 4.75 4.79
C ALA A 2 10.92 3.73 4.13
N SER A 3 10.41 2.75 4.89
CA SER A 3 9.48 1.74 4.38
C SER A 3 8.21 2.32 3.76
N HIS A 4 7.56 3.30 4.39
CA HIS A 4 6.37 3.95 3.83
C HIS A 4 6.63 4.60 2.47
N ARG A 5 7.76 5.31 2.32
CA ARG A 5 8.16 5.92 1.04
C ARG A 5 8.41 4.85 -0.02
N LEU A 6 9.04 3.74 0.37
CA LEU A 6 9.32 2.64 -0.55
C LEU A 6 8.04 1.96 -1.03
N ILE A 7 7.11 1.62 -0.13
CA ILE A 7 5.81 1.03 -0.48
C ILE A 7 5.02 1.97 -1.42
N GLN A 8 4.99 3.26 -1.10
CA GLN A 8 4.34 4.24 -1.98
C GLN A 8 4.98 4.28 -3.37
N TYR A 9 6.31 4.35 -3.44
CA TYR A 9 7.04 4.35 -4.71
C TYR A 9 6.69 3.11 -5.54
N LEU A 10 6.73 1.93 -4.94
CA LEU A 10 6.37 0.69 -5.63
C LEU A 10 4.92 0.70 -6.13
N GLY A 11 3.98 1.22 -5.33
CA GLY A 11 2.59 1.35 -5.72
C GLY A 11 2.39 2.27 -6.93
N LYS A 12 3.07 3.41 -6.95
CA LYS A 12 3.03 4.38 -8.06
C LYS A 12 3.69 3.87 -9.34
N THR A 13 4.78 3.11 -9.20
CA THR A 13 5.63 2.72 -10.33
C THR A 13 5.23 1.38 -10.94
N TYR A 14 4.83 0.42 -10.11
CA TYR A 14 4.61 -0.97 -10.54
C TYR A 14 3.18 -1.48 -10.30
N GLY A 15 2.37 -0.74 -9.52
CA GLY A 15 0.98 -1.05 -9.22
C GLY A 15 0.76 -1.40 -7.74
N LEU A 16 -0.48 -1.21 -7.29
CA LEU A 16 -0.85 -1.42 -5.89
C LEU A 16 -0.70 -2.88 -5.44
N ASP A 17 -0.95 -3.83 -6.34
CA ASP A 17 -0.75 -5.27 -6.12
C ASP A 17 0.72 -5.62 -5.82
N VAL A 18 1.66 -4.91 -6.45
CA VAL A 18 3.09 -5.07 -6.15
C VAL A 18 3.41 -4.51 -4.77
N SER A 19 2.88 -3.33 -4.44
CA SER A 19 3.10 -2.72 -3.12
C SER A 19 2.51 -3.55 -1.98
N GLU A 20 1.35 -4.18 -2.20
CA GLU A 20 0.68 -5.08 -1.24
C GLU A 20 1.51 -6.34 -1.00
N ALA A 21 1.95 -7.01 -2.07
CA ALA A 21 2.80 -8.20 -1.95
C ALA A 21 4.11 -7.93 -1.18
N ILE A 22 4.70 -6.74 -1.37
CA ILE A 22 5.89 -6.33 -0.60
C ILE A 22 5.53 -5.96 0.85
N TYR A 23 4.33 -5.44 1.11
CA TYR A 23 3.87 -5.19 2.47
C TYR A 23 3.82 -6.49 3.31
N ASP A 24 3.36 -7.59 2.71
CA ASP A 24 3.35 -8.91 3.37
C ASP A 24 4.76 -9.39 3.72
N VAL A 25 5.72 -9.24 2.81
CA VAL A 25 7.13 -9.56 3.06
C VAL A 25 7.68 -8.70 4.20
N LEU A 26 7.38 -7.40 4.21
CA LEU A 26 7.87 -6.49 5.25
C LEU A 26 7.23 -6.75 6.62
N ASN A 27 5.98 -7.23 6.67
CA ASN A 27 5.35 -7.64 7.92
C ASN A 27 6.09 -8.81 8.56
N VAL A 28 6.46 -9.84 7.79
CA VAL A 28 7.28 -10.95 8.30
C VAL A 28 8.65 -10.44 8.74
N TYR A 29 9.35 -9.71 7.86
CA TYR A 29 10.68 -9.15 8.11
C TYR A 29 10.75 -8.32 9.42
N TYR A 30 9.71 -7.53 9.72
CA TYR A 30 9.68 -6.69 10.92
C TYR A 30 9.14 -7.43 12.15
N PHE A 31 7.97 -8.05 12.05
CA PHE A 31 7.26 -8.59 13.22
C PHE A 31 7.70 -10.00 13.61
N VAL A 32 8.15 -10.81 12.64
CA VAL A 32 8.60 -12.19 12.89
C VAL A 32 10.10 -12.23 13.04
N ASP A 33 10.84 -11.64 12.10
CA ASP A 33 12.30 -11.71 12.09
C ASP A 33 12.99 -10.59 12.91
N GLY A 34 12.21 -9.59 13.36
CA GLY A 34 12.68 -8.52 14.24
C GLY A 34 13.67 -7.55 13.58
N HIS A 35 13.67 -7.44 12.25
CA HIS A 35 14.59 -6.56 11.54
C HIS A 35 14.08 -5.12 11.43
N SER A 36 14.99 -4.14 11.35
CA SER A 36 14.64 -2.72 11.25
C SER A 36 14.14 -2.33 9.86
N LEU A 37 13.02 -1.62 9.79
CA LEU A 37 12.47 -1.00 8.57
C LEU A 37 13.16 0.33 8.19
N ASN A 38 14.18 0.76 8.93
CA ASN A 38 14.98 1.95 8.60
C ASN A 38 16.45 1.60 8.26
N ASP A 39 16.82 0.32 8.25
CA ASP A 39 18.11 -0.13 7.72
C ASP A 39 18.04 -0.12 6.19
N HIS A 40 18.51 0.97 5.56
CA HIS A 40 18.35 1.17 4.12
C HIS A 40 19.01 0.06 3.28
N PRO A 41 20.29 -0.33 3.49
CA PRO A 41 20.91 -1.42 2.74
C PRO A 41 20.12 -2.73 2.86
N ARG A 42 19.72 -3.12 4.07
CA ARG A 42 19.00 -4.39 4.28
C ARG A 42 17.58 -4.35 3.71
N LEU A 43 16.89 -3.23 3.87
CA LEU A 43 15.55 -3.00 3.31
C LEU A 43 15.58 -3.03 1.78
N ALA A 44 16.58 -2.41 1.15
CA ALA A 44 16.74 -2.45 -0.30
C ALA A 44 16.97 -3.88 -0.81
N GLN A 45 17.82 -4.63 -0.11
CA GLN A 45 18.13 -6.02 -0.48
C GLN A 45 16.90 -6.92 -0.38
N VAL A 46 16.22 -6.95 0.76
CA VAL A 46 15.05 -7.84 0.96
C VAL A 46 13.93 -7.54 -0.02
N VAL A 47 13.70 -6.27 -0.35
CA VAL A 47 12.68 -5.87 -1.31
C VAL A 47 13.10 -6.21 -2.74
N ALA A 48 14.37 -6.02 -3.12
CA ALA A 48 14.85 -6.42 -4.45
C ALA A 48 14.74 -7.93 -4.68
N ASP A 49 15.05 -8.74 -3.68
CA ASP A 49 14.94 -10.20 -3.77
C ASP A 49 13.48 -10.64 -3.93
N ALA A 50 12.57 -10.05 -3.14
CA ALA A 50 11.14 -10.30 -3.25
C ALA A 50 10.56 -9.87 -4.62
N LEU A 51 10.94 -8.68 -5.11
CA LEU A 51 10.51 -8.16 -6.41
C LEU A 51 11.05 -9.02 -7.56
N SER A 52 12.30 -9.49 -7.48
CA SER A 52 12.89 -10.38 -8.50
C SER A 52 12.05 -11.63 -8.69
N ASN A 53 11.62 -12.27 -7.59
CA ASN A 53 10.74 -13.43 -7.63
C ASN A 53 9.35 -13.12 -8.19
N LEU A 54 8.77 -11.99 -7.79
CA LEU A 54 7.45 -11.56 -8.26
C LEU A 54 7.44 -11.23 -9.75
N PHE A 55 8.48 -10.53 -10.22
CA PHE A 55 8.56 -10.01 -11.58
C PHE A 55 9.03 -11.07 -12.58
N ALA A 56 9.83 -12.06 -12.15
CA ALA A 56 10.15 -13.23 -12.96
C ALA A 56 8.87 -13.96 -13.42
N LYS A 57 7.87 -14.11 -12.53
CA LYS A 57 6.56 -14.69 -12.86
C LYS A 57 5.76 -13.86 -13.86
N ARG A 58 6.07 -12.57 -13.98
CA ARG A 58 5.38 -11.60 -14.86
C ARG A 58 6.17 -11.30 -16.13
N ALA A 59 7.34 -11.93 -16.33
CA ALA A 59 8.28 -11.59 -17.39
C ALA A 59 8.61 -10.08 -17.46
N MET A 60 8.76 -9.44 -16.30
CA MET A 60 9.10 -8.02 -16.16
C MET A 60 10.50 -7.85 -15.55
N PRO A 61 11.22 -6.75 -15.87
CA PRO A 61 12.47 -6.43 -15.20
C PRO A 61 12.19 -5.91 -13.78
N ALA A 62 12.79 -6.56 -12.77
CA ALA A 62 12.75 -6.09 -11.39
C ALA A 62 13.80 -4.99 -11.14
N PRO A 63 13.52 -4.01 -10.27
CA PRO A 63 14.54 -3.08 -9.82
C PRO A 63 15.59 -3.82 -8.98
N THR A 64 16.83 -3.40 -9.12
CA THR A 64 17.96 -3.91 -8.36
C THR A 64 17.99 -3.33 -6.94
N SER A 65 18.66 -4.04 -6.02
CA SER A 65 18.94 -3.55 -4.66
C SER A 65 19.62 -2.18 -4.69
N LYS A 66 20.49 -1.93 -5.67
CA LYS A 66 21.14 -0.62 -5.85
C LYS A 66 20.15 0.49 -6.19
N GLU A 67 19.26 0.28 -7.16
CA GLU A 67 18.26 1.29 -7.54
C GLU A 67 17.32 1.62 -6.36
N LEU A 68 16.92 0.60 -5.59
CA LEU A 68 16.11 0.80 -4.39
C LEU A 68 16.87 1.55 -3.29
N LEU A 69 18.15 1.24 -3.10
CA LEU A 69 19.01 1.94 -2.14
C LEU A 69 19.22 3.42 -2.53
N ASP A 70 19.40 3.69 -3.83
CA ASP A 70 19.53 5.05 -4.36
C ASP A 70 18.22 5.83 -4.12
N PHE A 71 17.05 5.21 -4.33
CA PHE A 71 15.76 5.79 -3.97
C PHE A 71 15.65 6.09 -2.47
N LEU A 72 15.96 5.11 -1.61
CA LEU A 72 15.89 5.25 -0.15
C LEU A 72 16.82 6.35 0.38
N SER A 73 17.95 6.55 -0.27
CA SER A 73 18.92 7.61 0.06
C SER A 73 18.47 9.00 -0.41
N SER A 74 17.51 9.09 -1.32
CA SER A 74 16.98 10.34 -1.85
C SER A 74 15.90 10.98 -0.95
N GLN A 75 15.34 12.12 -1.39
CA GLN A 75 14.18 12.76 -0.77
C GLN A 75 12.83 12.42 -1.44
N GLN A 76 12.83 11.62 -2.51
CA GLN A 76 11.63 11.33 -3.30
C GLN A 76 10.53 10.64 -2.47
N GLY A 77 9.28 11.12 -2.55
CA GLY A 77 8.16 10.58 -1.78
C GLY A 77 8.04 11.10 -0.34
N ARG A 78 9.03 11.84 0.18
CA ARG A 78 8.97 12.35 1.57
C ARG A 78 7.83 13.34 1.77
N LYS A 79 7.61 14.25 0.82
CA LYS A 79 6.57 15.29 0.91
C LYS A 79 5.18 14.66 0.94
N GLU A 80 4.95 13.67 0.10
CA GLU A 80 3.67 12.97 0.02
C GLU A 80 3.34 12.21 1.31
N ILE A 81 4.30 11.47 1.89
CA ILE A 81 4.09 10.78 3.17
C ILE A 81 3.83 11.77 4.32
N GLN A 82 4.53 12.91 4.34
CA GLN A 82 4.29 13.96 5.32
C GLN A 82 2.90 14.58 5.16
N ALA A 83 2.48 14.88 3.93
CA ALA A 83 1.16 15.43 3.63
C ALA A 83 0.05 14.44 4.00
N ALA A 84 0.22 13.15 3.69
CA ALA A 84 -0.73 12.10 4.09
C ALA A 84 -0.83 11.98 5.61
N THR A 85 0.29 12.05 6.32
CA THR A 85 0.31 12.04 7.79
C THR A 85 -0.44 13.25 8.38
N ALA A 86 -0.21 14.45 7.82
CA ALA A 86 -0.90 15.66 8.26
C ALA A 86 -2.42 15.58 7.99
N ALA A 87 -2.82 15.05 6.83
CA ALA A 87 -4.23 14.83 6.51
C ALA A 87 -4.89 13.82 7.46
N LEU A 88 -4.21 12.72 7.82
CA LEU A 88 -4.72 11.76 8.82
C LEU A 88 -4.92 12.43 10.19
N GLN A 89 -3.98 13.26 10.63
CA GLN A 89 -4.11 14.01 11.89
C GLN A 89 -5.30 14.98 11.87
N GLN A 90 -5.53 15.67 10.76
CA GLN A 90 -6.68 16.57 10.59
C GLN A 90 -8.02 15.82 10.60
N LEU A 91 -8.03 14.56 10.13
CA LEU A 91 -9.18 13.66 10.20
C LEU A 91 -9.38 13.02 11.59
N GLY A 92 -8.55 13.37 12.59
CA GLY A 92 -8.62 12.80 13.94
C GLY A 92 -8.16 11.34 14.01
N ILE A 93 -7.36 10.89 13.04
CA ILE A 93 -6.88 9.51 12.96
C ILE A 93 -5.53 9.42 13.69
N HIS A 94 -5.53 8.71 14.82
CA HIS A 94 -4.37 8.60 15.71
C HIS A 94 -3.90 7.15 15.95
N SER A 95 -4.55 6.17 15.32
CA SER A 95 -4.24 4.75 15.47
C SER A 95 -4.39 4.00 14.15
N ILE A 96 -3.76 2.82 14.09
CA ILE A 96 -3.80 1.89 12.95
C ILE A 96 -4.16 0.48 13.43
N PRO A 97 -4.71 -0.40 12.56
CA PRO A 97 -5.19 -0.08 11.22
C PRO A 97 -6.48 0.77 11.25
N LYS A 98 -6.73 1.49 10.15
CA LYS A 98 -7.89 2.36 9.95
C LYS A 98 -8.30 2.26 8.49
N PHE A 99 -9.57 2.02 8.22
CA PHE A 99 -10.09 1.90 6.86
C PHE A 99 -11.06 3.04 6.61
N ILE A 100 -10.95 3.66 5.44
CA ILE A 100 -11.89 4.70 4.99
C ILE A 100 -12.45 4.24 3.65
N ILE A 101 -13.69 3.77 3.70
CA ILE A 101 -14.42 3.20 2.57
C ILE A 101 -15.27 4.31 1.95
N GLU A 102 -15.19 4.45 0.62
CA GLU A 102 -15.88 5.51 -0.15
C GLU A 102 -15.57 6.95 0.29
N GLY A 103 -14.48 7.14 1.02
CA GLY A 103 -14.08 8.45 1.53
C GLY A 103 -14.89 8.96 2.73
N GLN A 104 -15.84 8.18 3.24
CA GLN A 104 -16.75 8.62 4.30
C GLN A 104 -16.98 7.58 5.41
N THR A 105 -17.01 6.29 5.09
CA THR A 105 -17.29 5.23 6.06
C THR A 105 -15.99 4.82 6.72
N VAL A 106 -15.87 5.07 8.01
CA VAL A 106 -14.66 4.76 8.79
C VAL A 106 -14.84 3.46 9.56
N VAL A 107 -13.92 2.52 9.38
CA VAL A 107 -13.84 1.28 10.18
C VAL A 107 -12.55 1.28 10.98
N ASP A 108 -12.69 1.11 12.30
CA ASP A 108 -11.61 1.30 13.26
C ASP A 108 -10.96 -0.01 13.67
N GLY A 109 -9.62 0.01 13.69
CA GLY A 109 -8.81 -1.10 14.20
C GLY A 109 -8.89 -2.35 13.33
N ALA A 110 -8.42 -3.45 13.89
CA ALA A 110 -8.53 -4.78 13.29
C ALA A 110 -9.96 -5.32 13.49
N ALA A 111 -10.93 -4.66 12.86
CA ALA A 111 -12.33 -5.07 12.90
C ALA A 111 -12.49 -6.51 12.36
N LEU A 112 -13.53 -7.20 12.84
CA LEU A 112 -13.86 -8.53 12.37
C LEU A 112 -14.32 -8.49 10.90
N PRO A 113 -14.11 -9.57 10.13
CA PRO A 113 -14.52 -9.64 8.73
C PRO A 113 -16.00 -9.26 8.51
N ASP A 114 -16.89 -9.66 9.43
CA ASP A 114 -18.32 -9.39 9.33
C ASP A 114 -18.66 -7.89 9.24
N VAL A 115 -17.86 -7.03 9.88
CA VAL A 115 -18.02 -5.57 9.79
C VAL A 115 -17.80 -5.09 8.36
N PHE A 116 -16.77 -5.59 7.68
CA PHE A 116 -16.50 -5.25 6.29
C PHE A 116 -17.55 -5.84 5.35
N VAL A 117 -17.98 -7.09 5.60
CA VAL A 117 -19.04 -7.72 4.82
C VAL A 117 -20.31 -6.88 4.88
N GLN A 118 -20.71 -6.42 6.07
CA GLN A 118 -21.87 -5.56 6.23
C GLN A 118 -21.72 -4.27 5.40
N VAL A 119 -20.61 -3.55 5.56
CA VAL A 119 -20.35 -2.31 4.80
C VAL A 119 -20.42 -2.55 3.29
N PHE A 120 -19.82 -3.62 2.78
CA PHE A 120 -19.85 -3.92 1.35
C PHE A 120 -21.23 -4.36 0.86
N ARG A 121 -22.02 -5.08 1.65
CA ARG A 121 -23.41 -5.40 1.32
C ARG A 121 -24.28 -4.15 1.22
N GLU A 122 -24.12 -3.19 2.12
CA GLU A 122 -24.82 -1.89 2.04
C GLU A 122 -24.46 -1.12 0.76
N ILE A 123 -23.21 -1.20 0.30
CA ILE A 123 -22.76 -0.60 -0.96
C ILE A 123 -23.37 -1.32 -2.16
N GLU A 124 -23.38 -2.65 -2.15
CA GLU A 124 -24.00 -3.48 -3.19
C GLU A 124 -25.50 -3.22 -3.30
N GLU A 125 -26.23 -3.20 -2.18
CA GLU A 125 -27.67 -2.93 -2.13
C GLU A 125 -28.01 -1.54 -2.66
N ARG A 126 -27.16 -0.54 -2.36
CA ARG A 126 -27.31 0.81 -2.91
C ARG A 126 -26.98 0.88 -4.41
N GLY A 127 -26.15 -0.03 -4.92
CA GLY A 127 -25.78 -0.12 -6.34
C GLY A 127 -24.93 1.05 -6.87
N THR A 128 -24.44 1.93 -5.99
CA THR A 128 -23.62 3.10 -6.37
C THR A 128 -22.52 3.35 -5.35
N ILE A 129 -21.37 3.81 -5.84
CA ILE A 129 -20.25 4.22 -5.00
C ILE A 129 -20.39 5.71 -4.66
N ALA A 130 -20.40 6.05 -3.37
CA ALA A 130 -20.67 7.40 -2.87
C ALA A 130 -19.47 8.36 -3.02
N GLY A 131 -18.25 7.83 -3.05
CA GLY A 131 -17.02 8.63 -3.10
C GLY A 131 -15.80 7.85 -3.54
N GLY A 132 -14.63 8.47 -3.43
CA GLY A 132 -13.37 7.94 -3.97
C GLY A 132 -12.24 7.80 -2.93
N PRO A 133 -11.07 7.31 -3.36
CA PRO A 133 -9.90 7.20 -2.49
C PRO A 133 -9.37 8.58 -2.09
N LEU A 134 -9.53 8.93 -0.80
CA LEU A 134 -9.15 10.25 -0.25
C LEU A 134 -7.69 10.64 -0.49
N PHE A 135 -6.79 9.66 -0.38
CA PHE A 135 -5.35 9.92 -0.42
C PHE A 135 -4.73 9.81 -1.80
N ARG A 136 -5.52 9.57 -2.87
CA ARG A 136 -5.00 9.36 -4.23
C ARG A 136 -4.09 10.51 -4.67
N GLU A 137 -4.60 11.73 -4.61
CA GLU A 137 -3.87 12.94 -5.03
C GLU A 137 -2.68 13.22 -4.10
N ILE A 138 -2.87 13.11 -2.79
CA ILE A 138 -1.83 13.35 -1.78
C ILE A 138 -0.64 12.41 -1.98
N LEU A 139 -0.93 11.14 -2.31
CA LEU A 139 0.09 10.11 -2.55
C LEU A 139 0.57 10.09 -4.00
N GLY A 140 -0.02 10.89 -4.89
CA GLY A 140 0.31 10.95 -6.31
C GLY A 140 0.01 9.67 -7.09
N VAL A 141 -0.97 8.88 -6.66
CA VAL A 141 -1.38 7.64 -7.36
C VAL A 141 -2.28 8.00 -8.55
N SER A 142 -1.96 7.50 -9.74
CA SER A 142 -2.75 7.82 -10.94
C SER A 142 -4.12 7.14 -10.92
N THR A 143 -5.11 7.72 -11.61
CA THR A 143 -6.43 7.08 -11.78
C THR A 143 -6.31 5.74 -12.48
N GLU A 144 -5.38 5.60 -13.43
CA GLU A 144 -5.07 4.33 -14.09
C GLU A 144 -4.60 3.26 -13.10
N THR A 145 -3.71 3.64 -12.18
CA THR A 145 -3.21 2.73 -11.13
C THR A 145 -4.34 2.27 -10.21
N ILE A 146 -5.29 3.15 -9.88
CA ILE A 146 -6.48 2.81 -9.08
C ILE A 146 -7.45 1.91 -9.87
N ALA A 147 -7.63 2.17 -11.16
CA ALA A 147 -8.54 1.41 -12.00
C ALA A 147 -8.03 -0.02 -12.28
N ARG A 148 -6.70 -0.23 -12.23
CA ARG A 148 -6.12 -1.57 -12.28
C ARG A 148 -6.37 -2.28 -10.95
N ALA A 149 -7.46 -3.04 -10.89
CA ALA A 149 -7.80 -3.83 -9.71
C ALA A 149 -6.59 -4.66 -9.24
N SER A 150 -6.26 -4.57 -7.95
CA SER A 150 -5.18 -5.38 -7.35
C SER A 150 -5.60 -6.84 -7.14
N HIS A 151 -6.92 -7.05 -7.06
CA HIS A 151 -7.55 -8.35 -6.89
C HIS A 151 -8.61 -8.51 -7.97
N HIS A 152 -8.57 -9.64 -8.67
CA HIS A 152 -9.64 -10.03 -9.57
C HIS A 152 -10.60 -10.94 -8.82
N ARG A 153 -11.87 -10.91 -9.21
CA ARG A 153 -12.84 -11.89 -8.76
C ARG A 153 -12.24 -13.28 -8.98
N GLN A 154 -12.08 -14.05 -7.91
CA GLN A 154 -11.93 -15.49 -8.07
C GLN A 154 -13.25 -15.97 -8.67
N CYS A 155 -13.25 -16.22 -9.98
CA CYS A 155 -14.33 -16.96 -10.60
C CYS A 155 -14.22 -18.37 -10.04
N ASP A 156 -15.26 -18.82 -9.33
CA ASP A 156 -15.36 -20.18 -8.84
C ASP A 156 -15.15 -21.16 -10.01
N VAL A 157 -14.26 -22.12 -9.79
CA VAL A 157 -14.14 -23.35 -10.60
C VAL A 157 -15.11 -24.38 -10.02
#